data_AF-A0A2C6KK81-F1
#
_entry.id   AF-A0A2C6KK81-F1
#
_cell.length_a   1.000
_cell.length_b   1.000
_cell.length_c   1.000
_cell.angle_alpha   90.00
_cell.angle_beta   90.00
_cell.angle_gamma   90.00
#
_symmetry.space_group_name_H-M   'P 1'
#
loop_
_entity.id
_entity.type
_entity.pdbx_description
1 polymer ?
#
loop_
_entity_poly.entity_id
_entity_poly.type
_entity_poly.pdbx_seq_one_letter_code
_entity_poly.pdbx_strand_id
1 'polypeptide(L)'
;MLERGWEEAENEGGRSETCLILLENTRRTLPLRRGYLISDLLRKQASMLTHAKRPHEALNKAIYALEASPTYAYAWKALGDVYRSLRRFWEARACYDIAIHLDPSMVKDMSLLLLALDRILQGALSDANLLERNLITA
;
A
#
# COMPACT_ATOMS: atom_id res chain seq x y z
N MET A 1 7.37 -8.09 -16.98
CA MET A 1 7.13 -6.71 -17.47
C MET A 1 6.56 -5.79 -16.39
N LEU A 2 5.79 -6.27 -15.41
CA LEU A 2 5.25 -5.42 -14.33
C LEU A 2 6.20 -5.17 -13.15
N GLU A 3 7.17 -6.05 -12.85
CA GLU A 3 8.24 -5.69 -11.89
C GLU A 3 8.98 -4.43 -12.33
N ARG A 4 9.24 -4.29 -13.65
CA ARG A 4 9.75 -3.05 -14.23
C ARG A 4 8.80 -1.87 -14.11
N GLY A 5 7.49 -2.07 -14.25
CA GLY A 5 6.51 -0.97 -14.10
C GLY A 5 6.38 -0.46 -12.66
N TRP A 6 6.65 -1.31 -11.66
CA TRP A 6 6.70 -0.91 -10.25
C TRP A 6 8.07 -0.34 -9.86
N GLU A 7 9.17 -0.86 -10.41
CA GLU A 7 10.54 -0.32 -10.23
C GLU A 7 10.75 1.02 -10.95
N GLU A 8 10.21 1.19 -12.18
CA GLU A 8 10.21 2.46 -12.91
C GLU A 8 9.31 3.50 -12.20
N ALA A 9 8.21 3.06 -11.56
CA ALA A 9 7.32 3.92 -10.79
C ALA A 9 7.88 4.36 -9.42
N GLU A 10 8.87 3.65 -8.85
CA GLU A 10 9.60 4.11 -7.66
C GLU A 10 10.58 5.26 -7.99
N ASN A 11 11.01 5.38 -9.25
CA ASN A 11 12.03 6.35 -9.69
C ASN A 11 11.48 7.71 -10.12
N GLU A 12 10.21 7.80 -10.52
CA GLU A 12 9.59 9.06 -10.92
C GLU A 12 8.71 9.59 -9.78
N GLY A 13 8.85 10.87 -9.44
CA GLY A 13 8.12 11.57 -8.35
C GLY A 13 6.60 11.65 -8.50
N GLY A 14 5.96 10.74 -9.25
CA GLY A 14 4.54 10.68 -9.60
C GLY A 14 3.71 9.75 -8.70
N ARG A 15 3.80 9.89 -7.38
CA ARG A 15 2.95 9.15 -6.42
C ARG A 15 1.44 9.39 -6.64
N SER A 16 1.07 10.49 -7.29
CA SER A 16 -0.32 10.81 -7.66
C SER A 16 -0.73 10.29 -9.04
N GLU A 17 0.16 10.30 -10.03
CA GLU A 17 -0.16 9.92 -11.41
C GLU A 17 -0.28 8.41 -11.58
N THR A 18 0.53 7.64 -10.84
CA THR A 18 0.50 6.17 -10.83
C THR A 18 -0.85 5.62 -10.37
N CYS A 19 -1.42 6.20 -9.30
CA CYS A 19 -2.75 5.84 -8.81
C CYS A 19 -3.85 6.21 -9.82
N LEU A 20 -3.73 7.38 -10.47
CA LEU A 20 -4.70 7.85 -11.47
C LEU A 20 -4.72 6.98 -12.73
N ILE A 21 -3.56 6.56 -13.23
CA ILE A 21 -3.46 5.68 -14.41
C ILE A 21 -4.06 4.30 -14.11
N LEU A 22 -3.82 3.75 -12.91
CA LEU A 22 -4.42 2.47 -12.50
C LEU A 22 -5.95 2.58 -12.34
N LEU A 23 -6.44 3.68 -11.76
CA LEU A 23 -7.86 3.98 -11.62
C LEU A 23 -8.53 4.17 -12.99
N GLU A 24 -7.87 4.83 -13.93
CA GLU A 24 -8.42 5.09 -15.27
C GLU A 24 -8.48 3.81 -16.12
N ASN A 25 -7.46 2.95 -16.03
CA ASN A 25 -7.40 1.69 -16.77
C ASN A 25 -8.43 0.66 -16.28
N THR A 26 -8.71 0.61 -14.98
CA THR A 26 -9.66 -0.35 -14.38
C THR A 26 -11.11 0.10 -14.49
N ARG A 27 -11.37 1.42 -14.50
CA ARG A 27 -12.70 1.99 -14.83
C ARG A 27 -13.19 1.54 -16.21
N ARG A 28 -12.28 1.21 -17.13
CA ARG A 28 -12.58 0.78 -18.50
C ARG A 28 -12.82 -0.73 -18.66
N THR A 29 -12.32 -1.59 -17.76
CA THR A 29 -12.14 -3.02 -18.09
C THR A 29 -13.05 -4.00 -17.38
N LEU A 30 -13.65 -3.68 -16.23
CA LEU A 30 -14.52 -4.63 -15.51
C LEU A 30 -15.85 -4.03 -15.02
N PRO A 31 -16.99 -4.71 -15.20
CA PRO A 31 -18.23 -4.31 -14.56
C PRO A 31 -18.03 -4.37 -13.05
N LEU A 32 -18.21 -3.22 -12.38
CA LEU A 32 -17.91 -2.95 -10.97
C LEU A 32 -18.22 -4.14 -10.03
N ARG A 33 -19.34 -4.83 -10.25
CA ARG A 33 -19.79 -5.95 -9.40
C ARG A 33 -18.90 -7.20 -9.46
N ARG A 34 -18.29 -7.53 -10.61
CA ARG A 34 -17.38 -8.68 -10.74
C ARG A 34 -15.97 -8.35 -10.24
N GLY A 35 -15.50 -7.12 -10.51
CA GLY A 35 -14.20 -6.63 -10.02
C GLY A 35 -14.11 -6.68 -8.50
N TYR A 36 -15.12 -6.15 -7.80
CA TYR A 36 -15.15 -6.15 -6.33
C TYR A 36 -15.13 -7.55 -5.71
N LEU A 37 -15.81 -8.53 -6.31
CA LEU A 37 -15.80 -9.92 -5.82
C LEU A 37 -14.41 -10.55 -5.96
N ILE A 38 -13.76 -10.33 -7.11
CA ILE A 38 -12.40 -10.82 -7.37
C ILE A 38 -11.42 -10.15 -6.41
N SER A 39 -11.53 -8.83 -6.20
CA SER A 39 -10.71 -8.09 -5.24
C SER A 39 -10.89 -8.58 -3.82
N ASP A 40 -12.12 -8.86 -3.37
CA ASP A 40 -12.37 -9.39 -2.02
C ASP A 40 -11.75 -10.78 -1.83
N LEU A 41 -11.86 -11.66 -2.83
CA LEU A 41 -11.25 -12.99 -2.78
C LEU A 41 -9.73 -12.92 -2.70
N LEU A 42 -9.11 -12.13 -3.59
CA LEU A 42 -7.66 -11.98 -3.67
C LEU A 42 -7.10 -11.31 -2.42
N ARG A 43 -7.80 -10.32 -1.87
CA ARG A 43 -7.48 -9.69 -0.59
C ARG A 43 -7.44 -10.70 0.56
N LYS A 44 -8.45 -11.59 0.65
CA LYS A 44 -8.48 -12.65 1.65
C LYS A 44 -7.29 -13.61 1.49
N GLN A 45 -6.96 -13.98 0.25
CA GLN A 45 -5.77 -14.80 -0.04
C GLN A 45 -4.48 -14.10 0.39
N ALA A 46 -4.33 -12.81 0.09
CA ALA A 46 -3.17 -12.01 0.52
C ALA A 46 -3.03 -12.04 2.05
N SER A 47 -4.12 -11.78 2.78
CA SER A 47 -4.13 -11.87 4.25
C SER A 47 -3.72 -13.25 4.77
N MET A 48 -4.23 -14.34 4.18
CA MET A 48 -3.82 -15.69 4.57
C MET A 48 -2.33 -15.95 4.31
N LEU A 49 -1.79 -15.48 3.17
CA LEU A 49 -0.37 -15.62 2.84
C LEU A 49 0.53 -14.80 3.77
N THR A 50 0.09 -13.62 4.18
CA THR A 50 0.76 -12.80 5.20
C THR A 50 0.84 -13.55 6.52
N HIS A 51 -0.26 -14.16 6.97
CA HIS A 51 -0.27 -15.00 8.18
C HIS A 51 0.61 -16.24 8.04
N ALA A 52 0.70 -16.81 6.83
CA ALA A 52 1.59 -17.94 6.51
C ALA A 52 3.08 -17.55 6.38
N LYS A 53 3.46 -16.31 6.70
CA LYS A 53 4.84 -15.78 6.56
C LYS A 53 5.39 -15.89 5.13
N ARG A 54 4.52 -15.80 4.12
CA ARG A 54 4.88 -15.74 2.68
C ARG A 54 4.55 -14.36 2.09
N PRO A 55 5.19 -13.28 2.57
CA PRO A 55 4.77 -11.92 2.26
C PRO A 55 5.01 -11.52 0.79
N HIS A 56 6.00 -12.11 0.10
CA HIS A 56 6.23 -11.85 -1.32
C HIS A 56 5.09 -12.38 -2.21
N GLU A 57 4.52 -13.54 -1.88
CA GLU A 57 3.35 -14.06 -2.60
C GLU A 57 2.08 -13.31 -2.23
N ALA A 58 1.97 -12.87 -0.97
CA ALA A 58 0.89 -12.02 -0.52
C ALA A 58 0.87 -10.68 -1.28
N LEU A 59 2.05 -10.13 -1.60
CA LEU A 59 2.19 -8.90 -2.39
C LEU A 59 1.56 -9.06 -3.78
N ASN A 60 1.91 -10.13 -4.48
CA ASN A 60 1.33 -10.43 -5.79
C ASN A 60 -0.20 -10.53 -5.72
N LYS A 61 -0.74 -11.20 -4.68
CA LYS A 61 -2.20 -11.30 -4.50
C LYS A 61 -2.86 -9.97 -4.18
N ALA A 62 -2.22 -9.12 -3.39
CA ALA A 62 -2.72 -7.79 -3.09
C ALA A 62 -2.71 -6.88 -4.33
N ILE A 63 -1.67 -6.95 -5.16
CA ILE A 63 -1.58 -6.21 -6.43
C ILE A 63 -2.68 -6.67 -7.39
N TYR A 64 -2.86 -7.99 -7.58
CA TYR A 64 -3.96 -8.50 -8.41
C TYR A 64 -5.34 -8.10 -7.88
N ALA A 65 -5.51 -7.96 -6.56
CA ALA A 65 -6.75 -7.47 -5.99
C ALA A 65 -7.04 -6.02 -6.41
N LEU A 66 -6.00 -5.18 -6.53
CA LEU A 66 -6.11 -3.80 -7.00
C LEU A 66 -6.33 -3.71 -8.52
N GLU A 67 -5.71 -4.59 -9.30
CA GLU A 67 -5.98 -4.67 -10.74
C GLU A 67 -7.45 -5.02 -11.03
N ALA A 68 -8.05 -5.88 -10.21
CA ALA A 68 -9.46 -6.24 -10.32
C ALA A 68 -10.41 -5.10 -9.89
N SER A 69 -10.01 -4.29 -8.90
CA SER A 69 -10.74 -3.09 -8.48
C SER A 69 -9.86 -2.19 -7.61
N PRO A 70 -9.33 -1.08 -8.16
CA PRO A 70 -8.49 -0.16 -7.40
C PRO A 70 -9.30 0.86 -6.62
N THR A 71 -10.62 0.89 -6.79
CA THR A 71 -11.52 1.65 -5.91
C THR A 71 -11.93 0.84 -4.67
N TYR A 72 -11.48 -0.41 -4.55
CA TYR A 72 -11.82 -1.24 -3.41
C TYR A 72 -10.88 -0.98 -2.22
N ALA A 73 -11.35 -0.16 -1.27
CA ALA A 73 -10.59 0.27 -0.09
C ALA A 73 -9.94 -0.90 0.69
N TYR A 74 -10.64 -2.03 0.82
CA TYR A 74 -10.10 -3.19 1.52
C TYR A 74 -8.90 -3.85 0.80
N ALA A 75 -8.79 -3.76 -0.53
CA ALA A 75 -7.60 -4.25 -1.24
C ALA A 75 -6.37 -3.39 -0.91
N TRP A 76 -6.52 -2.06 -0.87
CA TRP A 76 -5.46 -1.14 -0.42
C TRP A 76 -5.03 -1.40 1.02
N LYS A 77 -6.00 -1.65 1.91
CA LYS A 77 -5.69 -2.05 3.29
C LYS A 77 -4.85 -3.33 3.33
N ALA A 78 -5.21 -4.36 2.57
CA ALA A 78 -4.43 -5.61 2.56
C ALA A 78 -3.03 -5.42 1.97
N LEU A 79 -2.87 -4.58 0.95
CA LEU A 79 -1.54 -4.22 0.45
C LEU A 79 -0.71 -3.53 1.55
N GLY A 80 -1.31 -2.61 2.30
CA GLY A 80 -0.67 -1.98 3.46
C GLY A 80 -0.25 -3.00 4.54
N ASP A 81 -1.08 -4.00 4.80
CA ASP A 81 -0.77 -5.09 5.75
C ASP A 81 0.41 -5.95 5.26
N VAL A 82 0.47 -6.24 3.95
CA VAL A 82 1.60 -6.93 3.33
C VAL A 82 2.88 -6.10 3.47
N TYR A 83 2.86 -4.81 3.11
CA TYR A 83 4.05 -3.96 3.24
C TYR A 83 4.51 -3.81 4.69
N ARG A 84 3.58 -3.73 5.63
CA ARG A 84 3.90 -3.74 7.06
C ARG A 84 4.58 -5.03 7.48
N SER A 85 4.14 -6.19 6.96
CA SER A 85 4.80 -7.47 7.22
C SER A 85 6.21 -7.56 6.62
N LEU A 86 6.45 -6.84 5.52
CA LEU A 86 7.75 -6.67 4.88
C LEU A 86 8.63 -5.58 5.54
N ARG A 87 8.15 -4.93 6.61
CA ARG A 87 8.79 -3.75 7.26
C ARG A 87 8.98 -2.54 6.35
N ARG A 88 8.24 -2.46 5.25
CA ARG A 88 8.18 -1.32 4.33
C ARG A 88 7.12 -0.32 4.84
N PHE A 89 7.46 0.40 5.90
CA PHE A 89 6.49 1.18 6.68
C PHE A 89 5.97 2.44 5.96
N TRP A 90 6.78 3.05 5.10
CA TRP A 90 6.37 4.22 4.32
C TRP A 90 5.31 3.86 3.29
N GLU A 91 5.52 2.77 2.56
CA GLU A 91 4.62 2.24 1.54
C GLU A 91 3.35 1.70 2.18
N ALA A 92 3.48 1.03 3.35
CA ALA A 92 2.32 0.63 4.14
C ALA A 92 1.45 1.84 4.50
N ARG A 93 2.06 2.94 4.97
CA ARG A 93 1.33 4.17 5.32
C ARG A 93 0.59 4.76 4.12
N ALA A 94 1.27 4.90 2.99
CA ALA A 94 0.65 5.40 1.76
C ALA A 94 -0.56 4.57 1.32
N CYS A 95 -0.47 3.23 1.42
CA CYS A 95 -1.58 2.34 1.10
C CYS A 95 -2.78 2.54 2.04
N TYR A 96 -2.54 2.74 3.33
CA TYR A 96 -3.62 3.02 4.28
C TYR A 96 -4.25 4.39 4.05
N ASP A 97 -3.48 5.40 3.68
CA ASP A 97 -4.01 6.73 3.35
C ASP A 97 -4.95 6.66 2.13
N ILE A 98 -4.60 5.88 1.10
CA ILE A 98 -5.49 5.63 -0.05
C ILE A 98 -6.75 4.87 0.38
N ALA A 99 -6.61 3.83 1.21
CA ALA A 99 -7.76 3.06 1.71
C ALA A 99 -8.75 3.96 2.47
N ILE A 100 -8.24 4.88 3.28
CA ILE A 100 -9.00 5.88 4.03
C ILE A 100 -9.67 6.91 3.12
N HIS A 101 -8.97 7.34 2.07
CA HIS A 101 -9.53 8.26 1.09
C HIS A 101 -10.72 7.64 0.35
N LEU A 102 -10.65 6.34 0.05
CA LEU A 102 -11.74 5.59 -0.61
C LEU A 102 -12.88 5.24 0.33
N ASP A 103 -12.58 4.86 1.58
CA ASP A 103 -13.55 4.59 2.63
C ASP A 103 -13.11 5.24 3.96
N PRO A 104 -13.62 6.45 4.26
CA PRO A 104 -13.28 7.17 5.49
C PRO A 104 -13.70 6.45 6.78
N SER A 105 -14.62 5.48 6.71
CA SER A 105 -15.05 4.71 7.89
C SER A 105 -13.94 3.84 8.45
N MET A 106 -12.99 3.43 7.58
CA MET A 106 -11.82 2.63 7.95
C MET A 106 -10.85 3.32 8.91
N VAL A 107 -10.88 4.65 8.98
CA VAL A 107 -10.00 5.42 9.90
C VAL A 107 -10.19 4.95 11.34
N LYS A 108 -11.44 4.65 11.73
CA LYS A 108 -11.75 4.21 13.09
C LYS A 108 -11.03 2.90 13.42
N ASP A 109 -11.10 1.94 12.51
CA ASP A 109 -10.48 0.62 12.66
C ASP A 109 -8.95 0.67 12.65
N MET A 110 -8.36 1.61 11.91
CA MET A 110 -6.91 1.69 11.71
C MET A 110 -6.23 2.77 12.57
N SER A 111 -6.97 3.55 13.33
CA SER A 111 -6.47 4.69 14.12
C SER A 111 -5.20 4.38 14.95
N LEU A 112 -5.20 3.28 15.70
CA LEU A 112 -4.04 2.85 16.50
C LEU A 112 -2.86 2.40 15.63
N LEU A 113 -3.15 1.75 14.49
CA LEU A 113 -2.13 1.30 13.55
C LEU A 113 -1.43 2.48 12.89
N LEU A 114 -2.21 3.46 12.44
CA LEU A 114 -1.72 4.69 11.81
C LEU A 114 -0.81 5.48 12.76
N LEU A 115 -1.24 5.66 14.01
CA LEU A 115 -0.44 6.34 15.03
C LEU A 115 0.88 5.60 15.31
N ALA A 116 0.84 4.26 15.37
CA ALA A 116 2.05 3.46 15.56
C ALA A 116 3.03 3.62 14.38
N LEU A 117 2.53 3.62 13.14
CA LEU A 117 3.35 3.86 11.95
C LEU A 117 3.93 5.27 11.96
N ASP A 118 3.14 6.30 12.25
CA ASP A 118 3.62 7.69 12.30
C ASP A 118 4.76 7.87 13.30
N ARG A 119 4.68 7.22 14.46
CA ARG A 119 5.78 7.23 15.45
C ARG A 119 7.05 6.55 14.93
N ILE A 120 6.92 5.40 14.27
CA ILE A 120 8.07 4.69 13.67
C ILE A 120 8.73 5.57 12.60
N LEU A 121 7.92 6.18 11.74
CA LEU A 121 8.39 7.02 10.64
C LEU A 121 9.04 8.31 11.17
N GLN A 122 8.47 8.95 12.19
CA GLN A 122 9.07 10.11 12.85
C GLN A 122 10.40 9.78 13.52
N GLY A 123 10.50 8.64 14.21
CA GLY A 123 11.75 8.17 14.81
C GLY A 123 12.86 7.97 13.77
N ALA A 124 12.53 7.29 12.66
CA ALA A 124 13.47 7.11 11.55
C ALA A 124 13.93 8.44 10.93
N LEU A 125 13.01 9.41 10.80
CA LEU A 125 13.32 10.73 10.26
C LEU A 125 14.21 11.55 11.22
N SER A 126 13.95 11.47 12.54
CA SER A 126 14.78 12.15 13.54
C SER A 126 16.20 11.58 13.58
N ASP A 127 16.34 10.26 13.49
CA ASP A 127 17.64 9.59 13.48
C ASP A 127 18.44 9.97 12.24
N ALA A 128 17.79 10.01 11.07
CA ALA A 128 18.42 10.47 9.82
C ALA A 128 18.91 11.93 9.93
N ASN A 129 18.07 12.83 10.44
CA ASN A 129 18.44 14.24 10.62
C ASN A 129 19.59 14.43 11.62
N LEU A 130 19.68 13.60 12.67
CA LEU A 130 20.78 13.64 13.63
C LEU A 130 22.11 13.21 12.99
N LEU A 131 22.09 12.16 12.15
CA LEU A 131 23.27 11.71 11.41
C LEU A 131 23.75 12.78 10.43
N GLU A 132 22.85 13.39 9.66
CA GLU A 132 23.21 14.47 8.72
C GLU A 132 23.84 15.67 9.43
N ARG A 133 23.27 16.10 10.57
CA ARG A 133 23.84 17.20 11.36
C ARG A 133 25.25 16.91 11.86
N ASN A 134 25.50 15.69 12.36
CA ASN A 134 26.80 15.29 12.87
C ASN A 134 27.87 15.19 11.76
N LEU A 135 27.48 14.80 10.54
CA LEU A 135 28.38 14.74 9.39
C LEU A 135 28.77 16.13 8.86
N ILE A 136 27.92 17.14 9.03
CA ILE A 136 28.18 18.52 8.58
C ILE A 136 29.08 19.28 9.58
N THR A 137 29.05 18.89 10.86
CA THR A 137 29.84 19.53 11.92
C THR A 137 31.22 18.90 12.17
N ALA A 138 31.58 17.83 11.45
CA ALA A 138 32.87 17.15 11.50
C ALA A 138 33.78 17.58 10.34
#